data_AF-A0A3D5HNF7-F1
#
_entry.id   AF-A0A3D5HNF7-F1
#
_cell.length_a   1.000
_cell.length_b   1.000
_cell.length_c   1.000
_cell.angle_alpha   90.00
_cell.angle_beta   90.00
_cell.angle_gamma   90.00
#
_symmetry.space_group_name_H-M   'P 1'
#
loop_
_entity.id
_entity.type
_entity.pdbx_description
1 polymer ?
#
loop_
_entity_poly.entity_id
_entity_poly.type
_entity_poly.pdbx_seq_one_letter_code
_entity_poly.pdbx_strand_id
1 'polypeptide(L)' 'MDIKEIWLKILSYFSTRYKLTVSYNAVYGDADDTTYIVRKFLKKQPKYLKFLNEDKEVVEIRGAEGLNYKIEEL' A
#
# COMPACT_ATOMS: atom_id res chain seq x y z
N MET A 1 12.98 26.93 6.89
CA MET A 1 12.71 25.51 7.12
C MET A 1 13.80 25.02 8.05
N ASP A 2 13.45 24.91 9.31
CA ASP A 2 14.37 24.55 10.38
C ASP A 2 14.86 23.10 10.21
N ILE A 3 16.09 22.81 10.65
CA ILE A 3 16.67 21.45 10.61
C ILE A 3 15.73 20.42 11.28
N LYS A 4 15.01 20.86 12.32
CA LYS A 4 13.98 20.06 13.02
C LYS A 4 12.81 19.69 12.11
N GLU A 5 12.31 20.62 11.29
CA GLU A 5 11.20 20.36 10.36
C GLU A 5 11.61 19.39 9.25
N ILE A 6 12.84 19.52 8.74
CA ILE A 6 13.42 18.60 7.76
C ILE A 6 13.50 17.19 8.36
N TRP A 7 13.99 17.08 9.60
CA TRP A 7 14.14 15.80 10.29
C TRP A 7 12.80 15.10 10.56
N LEU A 8 11.79 15.86 10.99
CA LEU A 8 10.43 15.34 11.19
C LEU A 8 9.78 14.91 9.87
N LYS A 9 9.99 15.65 8.79
CA LYS A 9 9.51 15.24 7.45
C LYS A 9 10.15 13.95 6.97
N ILE A 10 11.46 13.79 7.18
CA ILE A 10 12.16 12.55 6.84
C ILE A 10 11.58 11.39 7.66
N LEU A 11 11.42 11.54 8.96
CA LEU A 11 10.85 10.50 9.83
C LEU A 11 9.40 10.15 9.48
N SER A 12 8.59 11.16 9.15
CA SER A 12 7.22 10.96 8.67
C SER A 12 7.22 10.08 7.43
N TYR A 13 8.10 10.33 6.45
CA TYR A 13 8.19 9.52 5.23
C TYR A 13 8.56 8.04 5.47
N PHE A 14 9.28 7.75 6.56
CA PHE A 14 9.59 6.36 6.97
C PHE A 14 8.50 5.73 7.85
N SER A 15 7.62 6.55 8.41
CA SER A 15 6.54 6.12 9.32
C SER A 15 5.19 6.00 8.62
N THR A 16 4.98 6.68 7.49
CA THR A 16 3.71 6.64 6.75
C THR A 16 3.31 5.19 6.48
N ARG A 17 2.07 4.88 6.86
CA ARG A 17 1.44 3.60 6.56
C ARG A 17 0.34 3.85 5.56
N TYR A 18 0.11 2.87 4.71
CA TYR A 18 -0.98 2.91 3.75
C TYR A 18 -1.88 1.71 3.98
N LYS A 19 -3.19 1.92 3.96
CA LYS A 19 -4.15 0.84 3.83
C LYS A 19 -4.33 0.55 2.34
N LEU A 20 -3.96 -0.66 1.92
CA LEU A 20 -4.21 -1.17 0.58
C LEU A 20 -5.40 -2.12 0.63
N THR A 21 -6.46 -1.82 -0.12
CA THR A 21 -7.61 -2.72 -0.32
C THR A 21 -7.54 -3.24 -1.75
N VAL A 22 -7.57 -4.55 -1.94
CA VAL A 22 -7.59 -5.21 -3.25
C VAL A 22 -8.91 -5.94 -3.42
N SER A 23 -9.60 -5.66 -4.52
CA SER A 23 -10.87 -6.29 -4.89
C SER A 23 -10.72 -7.01 -6.25
N TYR A 24 -11.12 -8.29 -6.32
CA TYR A 24 -11.04 -9.07 -7.56
C TYR A 24 -12.30 -8.94 -8.42
N ASN A 25 -13.43 -8.56 -7.84
CA ASN A 25 -14.72 -8.44 -8.52
C ASN A 25 -15.12 -6.98 -8.86
N ALA A 26 -14.22 -6.02 -8.59
CA ALA A 26 -14.42 -4.57 -8.81
C ALA A 26 -15.55 -3.93 -7.97
N VAL A 27 -16.10 -4.67 -7.00
CA VAL A 27 -17.06 -4.17 -6.01
C VAL A 27 -16.33 -4.06 -4.68
N TYR A 28 -16.46 -2.90 -4.04
CA TYR A 28 -15.84 -2.64 -2.73
C TYR A 28 -16.90 -2.76 -1.62
N GLY A 29 -16.54 -3.40 -0.51
CA GLY A 29 -17.42 -3.66 0.63
C GLY A 29 -18.03 -5.06 0.62
N ASP A 30 -17.47 -6.01 -0.13
CA ASP A 30 -17.93 -7.40 -0.19
C ASP A 30 -16.91 -8.35 0.46
N ALA A 31 -17.26 -9.63 0.64
CA ALA A 31 -16.44 -10.60 1.38
C ALA A 31 -15.11 -10.94 0.68
N ASP A 32 -14.97 -10.61 -0.61
CA ASP A 32 -13.77 -10.83 -1.42
C ASP A 32 -12.70 -9.73 -1.29
N ASP A 33 -12.97 -8.64 -0.55
CA ASP A 33 -11.99 -7.57 -0.35
C ASP A 33 -10.86 -8.01 0.59
N THR A 34 -9.62 -7.96 0.09
CA THR A 34 -8.44 -8.21 0.93
C THR A 34 -7.77 -6.89 1.29
N THR A 35 -7.55 -6.65 2.59
CA THR A 35 -6.88 -5.43 3.08
C THR A 35 -5.49 -5.73 3.63
N TYR A 36 -4.56 -4.82 3.37
CA TYR A 36 -3.17 -4.89 3.82
C TYR A 36 -2.73 -3.56 4.42
N ILE A 37 -1.96 -3.62 5.50
CA ILE A 37 -1.20 -2.48 5.99
C ILE A 37 0.16 -2.47 5.30
N VAL A 38 0.37 -1.45 4.46
CA VAL A 38 1.54 -1.30 3.62
C VAL A 38 2.47 -0.25 4.22
N ARG A 39 3.71 -0.66 4.49
CA ARG A 39 4.77 0.24 4.95
C ARG A 39 5.40 0.99 3.80
N LYS A 40 5.63 0.29 2.69
CA LYS A 40 6.32 0.83 1.52
C LYS A 40 5.94 0.04 0.28
N PHE A 41 5.55 0.74 -0.77
CA PHE A 41 5.42 0.14 -2.09
C PHE A 41 6.78 0.03 -2.76
N LEU A 42 7.14 -1.17 -3.18
CA LEU A 42 8.38 -1.48 -3.89
C LEU A 42 8.18 -1.40 -5.41
N LYS A 43 7.00 -1.82 -5.90
CA LYS A 43 6.61 -1.73 -7.31
C LYS A 43 5.11 -1.52 -7.44
N LYS A 44 4.72 -0.59 -8.31
CA LYS A 44 3.31 -0.31 -8.67
C LYS A 44 3.14 -0.43 -10.17
N GLN A 45 2.41 -1.43 -10.63
CA GLN A 45 2.08 -1.65 -12.04
C GLN A 45 0.58 -2.02 -12.14
N PRO A 46 -0.07 -1.79 -13.29
CA PRO A 46 -1.53 -2.01 -13.44
C PRO A 46 -2.01 -3.42 -13.08
N LYS A 47 -1.15 -4.42 -13.29
CA LYS A 47 -1.42 -5.84 -13.02
C LYS A 47 -0.55 -6.44 -11.92
N TYR A 48 0.29 -5.62 -11.29
CA TYR A 48 1.25 -6.11 -10.31
C TYR A 48 1.57 -5.07 -9.24
N LEU A 49 1.36 -5.46 -7.99
CA LEU A 49 1.78 -4.71 -6.82
C LEU A 49 2.81 -5.53 -6.05
N LYS A 50 3.89 -4.86 -5.64
CA LYS A 50 4.87 -5.40 -4.70
C LYS A 50 5.07 -4.41 -3.58
N PHE A 51 4.92 -4.86 -2.34
CA PHE A 51 5.03 -3.98 -1.18
C PHE A 51 5.53 -4.72 0.06
N LEU A 52 5.94 -3.94 1.05
CA LEU A 52 6.32 -4.41 2.37
C LEU A 52 5.13 -4.27 3.31
N ASN A 53 4.67 -5.36 3.92
CA ASN A 53 3.59 -5.34 4.93
C ASN A 53 4.10 -4.88 6.31
N GLU A 54 3.22 -4.80 7.30
CA GLU A 54 3.55 -4.40 8.67
C GLU A 54 4.70 -5.23 9.29
N ASP A 55 4.63 -6.55 9.09
CA ASP A 55 5.58 -7.57 9.55
C ASP A 55 6.95 -7.55 8.84
N LYS A 56 7.15 -6.61 7.91
CA LYS A 56 8.35 -6.50 7.05
C LYS A 56 8.52 -7.67 6.08
N GLU A 57 7.44 -8.33 5.74
CA GLU A 57 7.40 -9.33 4.69
C GLU A 57 7.09 -8.69 3.35
N VAL A 58 7.65 -9.27 2.31
CA VAL A 58 7.44 -8.82 0.93
C VAL A 58 6.22 -9.53 0.37
N VAL A 59 5.17 -8.78 0.09
CA VAL A 59 3.93 -9.28 -0.49
C VAL A 59 3.86 -8.88 -1.97
N GLU A 60 3.44 -9.84 -2.80
CA GLU A 60 3.30 -9.70 -4.24
C GLU A 60 1.88 -10.07 -4.65
N ILE A 61 1.20 -9.17 -5.35
CA ILE A 61 -0.16 -9.37 -5.84
C ILE A 61 -0.14 -9.21 -7.37
N ARG A 62 -0.73 -10.18 -8.08
CA ARG A 62 -0.85 -10.19 -9.55
C ARG A 62 -2.30 -10.39 -9.96
N GLY A 63 -2.75 -9.62 -10.95
CA GLY A 63 -4.05 -9.79 -11.58
C GLY A 63 -3.90 -10.18 -13.05
N ALA A 64 -4.68 -11.16 -13.53
CA ALA A 64 -4.64 -11.60 -14.92
C ALA A 64 -5.19 -10.51 -15.87
N GLU A 65 -6.34 -9.94 -15.52
CA GLU A 65 -7.05 -8.95 -16.35
C GLU A 65 -6.82 -7.50 -15.89
N GLY A 66 -6.44 -7.31 -14.62
CA GLY A 66 -6.21 -6.01 -13.98
C GLY A 66 -6.20 -6.19 -12.47
N LEU A 67 -5.72 -5.20 -11.72
CA LEU A 67 -5.90 -5.15 -10.27
C LEU A 67 -6.77 -3.94 -9.92
N ASN A 68 -7.95 -4.20 -9.34
CA ASN A 68 -8.72 -3.14 -8.72
C ASN A 68 -8.21 -2.97 -7.29
N TYR A 69 -7.66 -1.81 -6.99
CA TYR A 69 -7.14 -1.53 -5.67
C TYR A 69 -7.35 -0.08 -5.26
N LYS A 70 -7.50 0.13 -3.96
CA LYS A 70 -7.57 1.43 -3.31
C LYS A 70 -6.40 1.57 -2.33
N ILE A 71 -5.75 2.73 -2.33
CA ILE A 71 -4.67 3.05 -1.39
C ILE A 71 -5.12 4.26 -0.58
N GLU A 72 -5.13 4.14 0.75
CA GLU A 72 -5.46 5.21 1.69
C GLU A 72 -4.27 5.42 2.63
N GLU A 73 -3.89 6.67 2.90
CA GLU A 73 -2.85 6.99 3.88
C GLU A 73 -3.43 6.90 5.30
N LEU A 74 -2.67 6.31 6.23
CA LEU A 74 -3.01 6.16 7.65
C LEU A 74 -2.18 7.11 8.52
#